data_AF-A0A059FN76-F1
#
_entry.id   AF-A0A059FN76-F1
#
_cell.length_a   1.000
_cell.length_b   1.000
_cell.length_c   1.000
_cell.angle_alpha   90.00
_cell.angle_beta   90.00
_cell.angle_gamma   90.00
#
_symmetry.space_group_name_H-M   'P 1'
#
loop_
_entity.id
_entity.type
_entity.pdbx_description
1 polymer ?
#
loop_
_entity_poly.entity_id
_entity_poly.type
_entity_poly.pdbx_seq_one_letter_code
_entity_poly.pdbx_strand_id
1 'polypeptide(L)'
;MGLPLAFVDEAHGGLGLDQKTAFELVRMCGRHVLAHPIVETMLANHFSVTAGGALCDGPVHSLGKLTRMQQELAALARAMQMAGALETILAMTISHVEERSQFGRPIAKFQAVQHSLALLASEVAAATAAADHAVGRFEEDADTATLAIGIARARIGEACSKVSALAHQLHGAIGYTREHRLHHFTTAVWKWRDEFGTQSWWTRRVGQMVLANGRGEFWPMVTSA
;
A
#
# COMPACT_ATOMS: atom_id res chain seq x y z
N MET A 1 -9.24 10.72 19.51
CA MET A 1 -10.15 11.31 18.50
C MET A 1 -9.38 12.10 17.42
N GLY A 2 -8.20 11.63 16.97
CA GLY A 2 -7.35 12.42 16.04
C GLY A 2 -7.13 11.72 14.70
N LEU A 3 -6.38 10.61 14.70
CA LEU A 3 -5.97 9.93 13.46
C LEU A 3 -7.14 9.61 12.49
N PRO A 4 -8.32 9.13 12.93
CA PRO A 4 -9.44 8.87 12.03
C PRO A 4 -10.04 10.11 11.33
N LEU A 5 -9.53 11.30 11.60
CA LEU A 5 -9.96 12.57 11.02
C LEU A 5 -8.90 13.19 10.10
N ALA A 6 -7.85 12.43 9.73
CA ALA A 6 -6.73 12.92 8.92
C ALA A 6 -7.12 13.43 7.53
N PHE A 7 -8.17 12.86 6.90
CA PHE A 7 -8.70 13.32 5.61
C PHE A 7 -9.85 14.34 5.75
N VAL A 8 -10.16 14.79 6.97
CA VAL A 8 -11.25 15.74 7.23
C VAL A 8 -10.66 17.13 7.45
N ASP A 9 -11.25 18.14 6.80
CA ASP A 9 -10.87 19.54 6.98
C ASP A 9 -11.22 20.06 8.38
N GLU A 10 -10.45 21.03 8.88
CA GLU A 10 -10.71 21.70 10.17
C GLU A 10 -12.13 22.30 10.26
N ALA A 11 -12.64 22.83 9.14
CA ALA A 11 -14.00 23.41 9.07
C ALA A 11 -15.10 22.39 9.42
N HIS A 12 -14.81 21.09 9.30
CA HIS A 12 -15.72 19.99 9.60
C HIS A 12 -15.29 19.20 10.84
N GLY A 13 -14.44 19.80 11.70
CA GLY A 13 -13.95 19.18 12.93
C GLY A 13 -12.80 18.18 12.71
N GLY A 14 -12.16 18.22 11.54
CA GLY A 14 -11.01 17.38 11.22
C GLY A 14 -9.65 17.98 11.61
N LEU A 15 -8.57 17.38 11.12
CA LEU A 15 -7.20 17.80 11.44
C LEU A 15 -6.61 18.84 10.46
N GLY A 16 -7.26 19.08 9.32
CA GLY A 16 -6.77 20.04 8.31
C GLY A 16 -5.39 19.71 7.74
N LEU A 17 -5.01 18.43 7.75
CA LEU A 17 -3.73 18.00 7.19
C LEU A 17 -3.75 18.15 5.68
N ASP A 18 -2.61 18.53 5.11
CA ASP A 18 -2.43 18.39 3.67
C ASP A 18 -2.49 16.92 3.27
N GLN A 19 -2.82 16.68 2.01
CA GLN A 19 -3.10 15.34 1.54
C GLN A 19 -1.89 14.41 1.61
N LYS A 20 -0.67 14.92 1.37
CA LYS A 20 0.55 14.11 1.44
C LYS A 20 0.79 13.65 2.87
N THR A 21 0.61 14.55 3.83
CA THR A 21 0.71 14.23 5.26
C THR A 21 -0.36 13.20 5.67
N ALA A 22 -1.60 13.32 5.18
CA ALA A 22 -2.64 12.34 5.45
C ALA A 22 -2.29 10.94 4.91
N PHE A 23 -1.72 10.85 3.70
CA PHE A 23 -1.27 9.57 3.15
C PHE A 23 -0.03 8.99 3.85
N GLU A 24 0.86 9.82 4.38
CA GLU A 24 1.96 9.34 5.22
C GLU A 24 1.44 8.74 6.55
N LEU A 25 0.37 9.28 7.13
CA LEU A 25 -0.30 8.63 8.26
C LEU A 25 -0.90 7.27 7.88
N VAL A 26 -1.47 7.15 6.68
CA VAL A 26 -1.96 5.87 6.14
C VAL A 26 -0.82 4.86 5.97
N ARG A 27 0.34 5.29 5.44
CA ARG A 27 1.56 4.47 5.35
C ARG A 27 2.05 4.04 6.72
N MET A 28 2.04 4.94 7.70
CA MET A 28 2.39 4.63 9.09
C MET A 28 1.45 3.57 9.70
N CYS A 29 0.14 3.67 9.45
CA CYS A 29 -0.81 2.62 9.85
C CYS A 29 -0.44 1.26 9.23
N GLY A 30 0.05 1.27 7.99
CA GLY A 30 0.62 0.11 7.30
C GLY A 30 1.84 -0.47 7.98
N ARG A 31 2.81 0.37 8.37
CA ARG A 31 4.04 -0.06 9.06
C ARG A 31 3.80 -0.77 10.38
N HIS A 32 2.65 -0.55 11.00
CA HIS A 32 2.28 -1.16 12.28
C HIS A 32 1.20 -2.25 12.18
N VAL A 33 0.49 -2.39 11.05
CA VAL A 33 -0.63 -3.33 10.85
C VAL A 33 -1.55 -3.32 12.08
N LEU A 34 -2.06 -2.14 12.41
CA LEU A 34 -2.92 -1.96 13.58
C LEU A 34 -4.22 -2.75 13.40
N ALA A 35 -4.67 -3.41 14.47
CA ALA A 35 -5.93 -4.17 14.46
C ALA A 35 -7.18 -3.26 14.35
N HIS A 36 -6.99 -1.94 14.50
CA HIS A 36 -8.07 -0.95 14.42
C HIS A 36 -8.23 -0.44 12.98
N PRO A 37 -9.46 -0.31 12.46
CA PRO A 37 -9.71 0.07 11.06
C PRO A 37 -9.57 1.59 10.87
N ILE A 38 -8.38 2.12 11.19
CA ILE A 38 -8.12 3.56 11.18
C ILE A 38 -8.29 4.12 9.78
N VAL A 39 -7.73 3.45 8.76
CA VAL A 39 -7.76 3.93 7.37
C VAL A 39 -9.18 3.91 6.81
N GLU A 40 -9.94 2.86 7.09
CA GLU A 40 -11.35 2.77 6.71
C GLU A 40 -12.17 3.85 7.42
N THR A 41 -11.91 4.11 8.70
CA THR A 41 -12.60 5.18 9.44
C THR A 41 -12.22 6.57 8.92
N MET A 42 -10.95 6.80 8.55
CA MET A 42 -10.49 8.03 7.89
C MET A 42 -11.27 8.28 6.59
N LEU A 43 -11.38 7.25 5.73
CA LEU A 43 -12.10 7.33 4.46
C LEU A 43 -13.61 7.52 4.68
N ALA A 44 -14.21 6.79 5.62
CA ALA A 44 -15.63 6.91 5.94
C ALA A 44 -16.01 8.31 6.41
N ASN A 45 -15.22 8.90 7.31
CA ASN A 45 -15.43 10.25 7.78
C ASN A 45 -15.29 11.28 6.64
N HIS A 46 -14.25 11.14 5.81
CA HIS A 46 -14.05 12.01 4.66
C HIS A 46 -15.25 11.93 3.68
N PHE A 47 -15.69 10.72 3.32
CA PHE A 47 -16.82 10.51 2.43
C PHE A 47 -18.15 10.98 3.01
N SER A 48 -18.37 10.83 4.32
CA SER A 48 -19.57 11.32 4.98
C SER A 48 -19.63 12.85 4.96
N VAL A 49 -18.55 13.51 5.40
CA VAL A 49 -18.47 14.97 5.47
C VAL A 49 -18.57 15.63 4.10
N THR A 50 -17.87 15.09 3.09
CA THR A 50 -17.96 15.61 1.71
C THR A 50 -19.35 15.45 1.10
N ALA A 51 -20.16 14.51 1.60
CA ALA A 51 -21.56 14.35 1.23
C ALA A 51 -22.54 15.18 2.09
N GLY A 52 -22.04 16.02 3.01
CA GLY A 52 -22.85 16.81 3.94
C GLY A 52 -23.38 16.02 5.14
N GLY A 53 -22.83 14.83 5.40
CA GLY A 53 -23.16 13.97 6.54
C GLY A 53 -22.35 14.29 7.80
N ALA A 54 -22.66 13.59 8.89
CA ALA A 54 -21.95 13.70 10.16
C ALA A 54 -20.73 12.76 10.23
N LEU A 55 -19.79 13.06 11.14
CA LEU A 55 -18.70 12.16 11.49
C LEU A 55 -19.23 10.85 12.08
N CYS A 56 -18.51 9.75 11.87
CA CYS A 56 -18.86 8.45 12.43
C CYS A 56 -18.55 8.41 13.94
N ASP A 57 -19.51 7.91 14.74
CA ASP A 57 -19.38 7.79 16.20
C ASP A 57 -18.42 6.66 16.65
N GLY A 58 -17.82 5.91 15.72
CA GLY A 58 -16.96 4.76 16.03
C GLY A 58 -16.22 4.18 14.82
N PRO A 59 -15.50 3.06 15.02
CA PRO A 59 -14.67 2.45 13.98
C PRO A 59 -15.52 1.86 12.84
N VAL A 60 -15.19 2.23 11.61
CA VAL A 60 -15.84 1.74 10.40
C VAL A 60 -15.02 0.61 9.80
N HIS A 61 -15.62 -0.58 9.68
CA HIS A 61 -14.92 -1.78 9.19
C HIS A 61 -15.17 -2.04 7.69
N SER A 62 -16.15 -1.38 7.10
CA SER A 62 -16.51 -1.52 5.68
C SER A 62 -17.07 -0.20 5.15
N LEU A 63 -16.66 0.18 3.95
CA LEU A 63 -17.06 1.43 3.30
C LEU A 63 -18.32 1.30 2.42
N GLY A 64 -18.91 0.10 2.34
CA GLY A 64 -20.10 -0.14 1.52
C GLY A 64 -19.87 0.10 0.02
N LYS A 65 -20.89 0.61 -0.67
CA LYS A 65 -20.83 0.91 -2.10
C LYS A 65 -20.23 2.30 -2.32
N LEU A 66 -19.13 2.35 -3.07
CA LEU A 66 -18.40 3.57 -3.37
C LEU A 66 -18.72 4.10 -4.77
N THR A 67 -18.63 5.42 -4.94
CA THR A 67 -18.51 6.03 -6.27
C THR A 67 -17.14 5.73 -6.88
N ARG A 68 -16.96 6.03 -8.18
CA ARG A 68 -15.66 5.84 -8.85
C ARG A 68 -14.54 6.60 -8.13
N MET A 69 -14.73 7.88 -7.85
CA MET A 69 -13.73 8.72 -7.19
C MET A 69 -13.41 8.24 -5.77
N GLN A 70 -14.44 7.82 -5.02
CA GLN A 70 -14.25 7.27 -3.67
C GLN A 70 -13.47 5.94 -3.71
N GLN A 71 -13.76 5.09 -4.70
CA GLN A 71 -13.01 3.84 -4.89
C GLN A 71 -11.54 4.11 -5.27
N GLU A 72 -11.27 5.11 -6.12
CA GLU A 72 -9.92 5.51 -6.51
C GLU A 72 -9.13 6.05 -5.30
N LEU A 73 -9.73 6.92 -4.46
CA LEU A 73 -9.11 7.39 -3.22
C LEU A 73 -8.85 6.23 -2.24
N ALA A 74 -9.84 5.35 -2.04
CA ALA A 74 -9.71 4.20 -1.15
C ALA A 74 -8.62 3.22 -1.64
N ALA A 75 -8.50 3.05 -2.96
CA ALA A 75 -7.43 2.27 -3.56
C ALA A 75 -6.05 2.91 -3.31
N LEU A 76 -5.90 4.23 -3.50
CA LEU A 76 -4.65 4.93 -3.20
C LEU A 76 -4.28 4.82 -1.71
N ALA A 77 -5.24 5.01 -0.81
CA ALA A 77 -5.02 4.80 0.63
C ALA A 77 -4.55 3.37 0.92
N ARG A 78 -5.16 2.37 0.28
CA ARG A 78 -4.73 0.97 0.47
C ARG A 78 -3.35 0.69 -0.13
N ALA A 79 -2.99 1.32 -1.25
CA ALA A 79 -1.63 1.29 -1.79
C ALA A 79 -0.63 1.83 -0.76
N MET A 80 -0.86 3.00 -0.20
CA MET A 80 0.03 3.59 0.82
C MET A 80 0.14 2.72 2.08
N GLN A 81 -0.98 2.16 2.55
CA GLN A 81 -0.96 1.26 3.70
C GLN A 81 -0.20 -0.04 3.43
N MET A 82 -0.38 -0.64 2.24
CA MET A 82 0.38 -1.81 1.84
C MET A 82 1.88 -1.49 1.69
N ALA A 83 2.24 -0.34 1.13
CA ALA A 83 3.62 0.12 1.02
C ALA A 83 4.32 0.13 2.38
N GLY A 84 3.69 0.73 3.40
CA GLY A 84 4.22 0.71 4.78
C GLY A 84 4.35 -0.70 5.37
N ALA A 85 3.42 -1.61 5.11
CA ALA A 85 3.53 -2.99 5.57
C ALA A 85 4.66 -3.77 4.87
N LEU A 86 4.87 -3.54 3.57
CA LEU A 86 5.97 -4.13 2.80
C LEU A 86 7.34 -3.65 3.30
N GLU A 87 7.46 -2.37 3.66
CA GLU A 87 8.65 -1.82 4.32
C GLU A 87 8.96 -2.53 5.64
N THR A 88 7.94 -2.73 6.49
CA THR A 88 8.14 -3.45 7.76
C THR A 88 8.50 -4.92 7.53
N ILE A 89 7.93 -5.58 6.51
CA ILE A 89 8.33 -6.94 6.14
C ILE A 89 9.82 -6.99 5.74
N LEU A 90 10.29 -6.05 4.92
CA LEU A 90 11.70 -5.95 4.56
C LEU A 90 12.58 -5.74 5.81
N ALA A 91 12.22 -4.79 6.67
CA ALA A 91 12.98 -4.48 7.88
C ALA A 91 13.08 -5.69 8.83
N MET A 92 11.97 -6.39 9.08
CA MET A 92 11.97 -7.62 9.88
C MET A 92 12.83 -8.72 9.23
N THR A 93 12.77 -8.83 7.90
CA THR A 93 13.57 -9.84 7.18
C THR A 93 15.06 -9.56 7.28
N ILE A 94 15.48 -8.29 7.15
CA ILE A 94 16.88 -7.88 7.32
C ILE A 94 17.37 -8.26 8.73
N SER A 95 16.66 -7.82 9.77
CA SER A 95 17.02 -8.15 11.17
C SER A 95 17.09 -9.66 11.39
N HIS A 96 16.12 -10.43 10.88
CA HIS A 96 16.14 -11.89 11.02
C HIS A 96 17.38 -12.54 10.41
N VAL A 97 17.75 -12.16 9.17
CA VAL A 97 18.89 -12.80 8.48
C VAL A 97 20.25 -12.36 9.01
N GLU A 98 20.32 -11.21 9.66
CA GLU A 98 21.53 -10.70 10.32
C GLU A 98 21.75 -11.36 11.68
N GLU A 99 20.69 -11.56 12.47
CA GLU A 99 20.76 -12.18 13.79
C GLU A 99 20.94 -13.70 13.72
N ARG A 100 20.30 -14.35 12.75
CA ARG A 100 20.34 -15.80 12.62
C ARG A 100 21.69 -16.28 12.11
N SER A 101 22.35 -17.13 12.89
CA SER A 101 23.64 -17.75 12.53
C SER A 101 23.50 -19.24 12.24
N GLN A 102 24.09 -19.71 11.14
CA GLN A 102 24.17 -21.12 10.77
C GLN A 102 25.53 -21.38 10.11
N PHE A 103 26.07 -22.59 10.28
CA PHE A 103 27.40 -22.96 9.76
C PHE A 103 28.51 -21.97 10.18
N GLY A 104 28.45 -21.51 11.44
CA GLY A 104 29.48 -20.66 12.04
C GLY A 104 29.45 -19.18 11.65
N ARG A 105 28.42 -18.69 10.94
CA ARG A 105 28.28 -17.27 10.57
C ARG A 105 26.83 -16.83 10.40
N PRO A 106 26.53 -15.52 10.39
CA PRO A 106 25.21 -15.00 10.04
C PRO A 106 24.75 -15.48 8.67
N ILE A 107 23.46 -15.82 8.54
CA ILE A 107 22.92 -16.33 7.28
C ILE A 107 22.92 -15.26 6.17
N ALA A 108 22.93 -13.97 6.54
CA ALA A 108 23.13 -12.84 5.64
C ALA A 108 24.44 -12.91 4.81
N LYS A 109 25.40 -13.76 5.19
CA LYS A 109 26.67 -13.94 4.46
C LYS A 109 26.60 -14.99 3.33
N PHE A 110 25.49 -15.72 3.19
CA PHE A 110 25.32 -16.67 2.09
C PHE A 110 24.77 -15.95 0.85
N GLN A 111 25.38 -16.17 -0.33
CA GLN A 111 25.00 -15.54 -1.59
C GLN A 111 23.51 -15.74 -1.95
N ALA A 112 22.96 -16.93 -1.71
CA ALA A 112 21.55 -17.21 -1.95
C ALA A 112 20.61 -16.35 -1.08
N VAL A 113 20.99 -16.09 0.17
CA VAL A 113 20.25 -15.20 1.08
C VAL A 113 20.37 -13.75 0.61
N GLN A 114 21.58 -13.31 0.24
CA GLN A 114 21.82 -11.96 -0.29
C GLN A 114 21.02 -11.69 -1.55
N HIS A 115 20.98 -12.65 -2.48
CA HIS A 115 20.21 -12.54 -3.71
C HIS A 115 18.70 -12.45 -3.42
N SER A 116 18.18 -13.31 -2.53
CA SER A 116 16.77 -13.28 -2.13
C SER A 116 16.39 -11.97 -1.44
N LEU A 117 17.27 -11.45 -0.58
CA LEU A 117 17.08 -10.18 0.10
C LEU A 117 17.12 -8.99 -0.86
N ALA A 118 18.02 -9.01 -1.85
CA ALA A 118 18.09 -8.00 -2.89
C ALA A 118 16.80 -7.98 -3.73
N LEU A 119 16.29 -9.15 -4.15
CA LEU A 119 15.01 -9.24 -4.86
C LEU A 119 13.85 -8.71 -4.01
N LEU A 120 13.79 -9.08 -2.73
CA LEU A 120 12.77 -8.59 -1.81
C LEU A 120 12.83 -7.06 -1.71
N ALA A 121 14.03 -6.50 -1.48
CA ALA A 121 14.23 -5.05 -1.39
C ALA A 121 13.86 -4.32 -2.69
N SER A 122 14.19 -4.89 -3.86
CA SER A 122 13.81 -4.32 -5.16
C SER A 122 12.30 -4.28 -5.37
N GLU A 123 11.57 -5.35 -5.00
CA GLU A 123 10.11 -5.37 -5.11
C GLU A 123 9.46 -4.35 -4.16
N VAL A 124 9.96 -4.22 -2.92
CA VAL A 124 9.49 -3.19 -1.98
C VAL A 124 9.75 -1.80 -2.54
N ALA A 125 10.97 -1.51 -3.01
CA ALA A 125 11.32 -0.20 -3.54
C ALA A 125 10.48 0.21 -4.76
N ALA A 126 10.24 -0.73 -5.68
CA ALA A 126 9.40 -0.47 -6.86
C ALA A 126 7.93 -0.23 -6.47
N ALA A 127 7.41 -1.00 -5.52
CA ALA A 127 6.06 -0.86 -4.98
C ALA A 127 5.85 0.48 -4.27
N THR A 128 6.77 0.87 -3.38
CA THR A 128 6.69 2.13 -2.63
C THR A 128 6.83 3.33 -3.56
N ALA A 129 7.77 3.29 -4.51
CA ALA A 129 7.95 4.37 -5.48
C ALA A 129 6.70 4.60 -6.34
N ALA A 130 6.02 3.52 -6.77
CA ALA A 130 4.78 3.64 -7.53
C ALA A 130 3.64 4.27 -6.70
N ALA A 131 3.53 3.93 -5.41
CA ALA A 131 2.55 4.54 -4.51
C ALA A 131 2.86 6.02 -4.22
N ASP A 132 4.11 6.35 -3.94
CA ASP A 132 4.56 7.73 -3.73
C ASP A 132 4.31 8.60 -4.98
N HIS A 133 4.58 8.05 -6.17
CA HIS A 133 4.24 8.69 -7.44
C HIS A 133 2.74 8.94 -7.59
N ALA A 134 1.88 7.96 -7.24
CA ALA A 134 0.44 8.14 -7.30
C ALA A 134 -0.10 9.20 -6.33
N VAL A 135 0.48 9.32 -5.13
CA VAL A 135 0.17 10.42 -4.20
C VAL A 135 0.56 11.77 -4.80
N GLY A 136 1.72 11.86 -5.45
CA GLY A 136 2.20 13.08 -6.09
C GLY A 136 1.29 13.61 -7.21
N ARG A 137 0.54 12.72 -7.87
CA ARG A 137 -0.33 13.06 -9.01
C ARG A 137 -1.83 13.08 -8.69
N PHE A 138 -2.21 12.87 -7.42
CA PHE A 138 -3.62 12.72 -7.06
C PHE A 138 -4.44 14.00 -7.30
N GLU A 139 -3.83 15.17 -7.10
CA GLU A 139 -4.47 16.48 -7.28
C GLU A 139 -4.40 17.00 -8.74
N GLU A 140 -3.80 16.23 -9.66
CA GLU A 140 -3.80 16.55 -11.08
C GLU A 140 -5.18 16.23 -11.71
N ASP A 141 -5.26 16.25 -13.04
CA ASP A 141 -6.51 15.87 -13.72
C ASP A 141 -6.92 14.41 -13.42
N ALA A 142 -8.21 14.15 -13.52
CA ALA A 142 -8.80 12.88 -13.10
C ALA A 142 -8.24 11.66 -13.83
N ASP A 143 -7.87 11.79 -15.10
CA ASP A 143 -7.36 10.66 -15.88
C ASP A 143 -5.91 10.36 -15.51
N THR A 144 -5.09 11.40 -15.31
CA THR A 144 -3.72 11.26 -14.82
C THR A 144 -3.68 10.65 -13.41
N ALA A 145 -4.52 11.15 -12.50
CA ALA A 145 -4.65 10.58 -11.16
C ALA A 145 -5.11 9.11 -11.21
N THR A 146 -6.15 8.80 -11.99
CA THR A 146 -6.65 7.42 -12.14
C THR A 146 -5.56 6.48 -12.67
N LEU A 147 -4.78 6.93 -13.65
CA LEU A 147 -3.71 6.13 -14.25
C LEU A 147 -2.62 5.82 -13.23
N ALA A 148 -2.15 6.83 -12.50
CA ALA A 148 -1.12 6.69 -11.49
C ALA A 148 -1.56 5.77 -10.34
N ILE A 149 -2.81 5.91 -9.85
CA ILE A 149 -3.40 5.02 -8.83
C ILE A 149 -3.45 3.58 -9.35
N GLY A 150 -3.86 3.39 -10.61
CA GLY A 150 -3.93 2.06 -11.21
C GLY A 150 -2.57 1.39 -11.35
N ILE A 151 -1.54 2.15 -11.75
CA ILE A 151 -0.15 1.67 -11.80
C ILE A 151 0.32 1.27 -10.39
N ALA A 152 0.11 2.12 -9.39
CA ALA A 152 0.48 1.84 -8.00
C ALA A 152 -0.19 0.56 -7.49
N ARG A 153 -1.50 0.40 -7.69
CA ARG A 153 -2.24 -0.80 -7.27
C ARG A 153 -1.77 -2.07 -7.98
N ALA A 154 -1.50 -1.98 -9.28
CA ALA A 154 -0.97 -3.11 -10.03
C ALA A 154 0.42 -3.53 -9.52
N ARG A 155 1.34 -2.57 -9.32
CA ARG A 155 2.70 -2.83 -8.82
C ARG A 155 2.71 -3.38 -7.40
N ILE A 156 1.95 -2.78 -6.48
CA ILE A 156 1.86 -3.24 -5.09
C ILE A 156 1.21 -4.62 -4.99
N GLY A 157 0.18 -4.88 -5.78
CA GLY A 157 -0.48 -6.18 -5.79
C GLY A 157 0.45 -7.32 -6.21
N GLU A 158 1.30 -7.07 -7.21
CA GLU A 158 2.32 -8.01 -7.65
C GLU A 158 3.42 -8.21 -6.60
N ALA A 159 3.98 -7.10 -6.09
CA ALA A 159 5.05 -7.11 -5.10
C ALA A 159 4.64 -7.84 -3.81
N CYS A 160 3.39 -7.67 -3.37
CA CYS A 160 2.84 -8.33 -2.19
C CYS A 160 3.06 -9.85 -2.20
N SER A 161 2.83 -10.51 -3.34
CA SER A 161 2.98 -11.96 -3.46
C SER A 161 4.45 -12.38 -3.40
N LYS A 162 5.32 -11.67 -4.12
CA LYS A 162 6.77 -11.95 -4.19
C LYS A 162 7.46 -11.68 -2.86
N VAL A 163 7.20 -10.53 -2.24
CA VAL A 163 7.77 -10.13 -0.95
C VAL A 163 7.34 -11.12 0.14
N SER A 164 6.07 -11.52 0.18
CA SER A 164 5.59 -12.48 1.18
C SER A 164 6.28 -13.84 1.02
N ALA A 165 6.43 -14.34 -0.21
CA ALA A 165 7.10 -15.61 -0.47
C ALA A 165 8.58 -15.59 -0.08
N LEU A 166 9.31 -14.54 -0.50
CA LEU A 166 10.74 -14.38 -0.16
C LEU A 166 10.95 -14.19 1.34
N ALA A 167 10.12 -13.39 2.01
CA ALA A 167 10.21 -13.19 3.44
C ALA A 167 10.02 -14.50 4.21
N HIS A 168 8.96 -15.26 3.90
CA HIS A 168 8.72 -16.56 4.54
C HIS A 168 9.82 -17.57 4.24
N GLN A 169 10.36 -17.59 3.03
CA GLN A 169 11.50 -18.45 2.68
C GLN A 169 12.74 -18.13 3.52
N LEU A 170 13.05 -16.84 3.70
CA LEU A 170 14.22 -16.39 4.48
C LEU A 170 14.05 -16.64 5.99
N HIS A 171 12.84 -16.53 6.52
CA HIS A 171 12.56 -16.86 7.92
C HIS A 171 12.50 -18.39 8.14
N GLY A 172 12.04 -19.16 7.16
CA GLY A 172 11.77 -20.59 7.33
C GLY A 172 10.59 -20.82 8.28
N ALA A 173 10.62 -21.93 9.04
CA ALA A 173 9.48 -22.35 9.87
C ALA A 173 9.03 -21.28 10.89
N ILE A 174 9.97 -20.52 11.49
CA ILE A 174 9.65 -19.49 12.50
C ILE A 174 8.70 -18.42 11.96
N GLY A 175 8.76 -18.11 10.66
CA GLY A 175 7.91 -17.11 9.99
C GLY A 175 6.42 -17.45 10.01
N TYR A 176 6.08 -18.72 10.23
CA TYR A 176 4.70 -19.23 10.31
C TYR A 176 4.20 -19.43 11.74
N THR A 177 5.08 -19.32 12.74
CA THR A 177 4.72 -19.54 14.14
C THR A 177 4.14 -18.28 14.78
N ARG A 178 3.49 -18.44 15.94
CA ARG A 178 3.03 -17.31 16.76
C ARG A 178 4.16 -16.51 17.41
N GLU A 179 5.38 -17.05 17.41
CA GLU A 179 6.55 -16.42 18.03
C GLU A 179 7.10 -15.27 17.18
N HIS A 180 6.83 -15.27 15.87
CA HIS A 180 7.29 -14.22 14.96
C HIS A 180 6.11 -13.48 14.33
N ARG A 181 6.16 -12.14 14.34
CA ARG A 181 5.05 -11.30 13.86
C ARG A 181 4.93 -11.18 12.34
N LEU A 182 5.82 -11.77 11.54
CA LEU A 182 5.80 -11.71 10.06
C LEU A 182 4.44 -12.10 9.47
N HIS A 183 3.80 -13.14 10.03
CA HIS A 183 2.53 -13.63 9.53
C HIS A 183 1.40 -12.58 9.67
N HIS A 184 1.43 -11.71 10.68
CA HIS A 184 0.46 -10.61 10.79
C HIS A 184 0.55 -9.64 9.60
N PHE A 185 1.78 -9.33 9.17
CA PHE A 185 1.99 -8.42 8.04
C PHE A 185 1.64 -9.08 6.71
N THR A 186 2.11 -10.30 6.48
CA THR A 186 1.87 -11.02 5.22
C THR A 186 0.39 -11.34 5.01
N THR A 187 -0.34 -11.71 6.06
CA THR A 187 -1.80 -11.91 5.98
C THR A 187 -2.55 -10.59 5.76
N ALA A 188 -2.12 -9.49 6.38
CA ALA A 188 -2.72 -8.17 6.16
C ALA A 188 -2.56 -7.69 4.71
N VAL A 189 -1.35 -7.76 4.14
CA VAL A 189 -1.14 -7.35 2.74
C VAL A 189 -1.89 -8.25 1.76
N TRP A 190 -2.04 -9.55 2.04
CA TRP A 190 -2.88 -10.43 1.21
C TRP A 190 -4.36 -10.04 1.24
N LYS A 191 -4.90 -9.72 2.42
CA LYS A 191 -6.27 -9.20 2.55
C LYS A 191 -6.44 -7.90 1.76
N TRP A 192 -5.54 -6.94 1.98
CA TRP A 192 -5.59 -5.61 1.38
C TRP A 192 -5.35 -5.59 -0.13
N ARG A 193 -4.66 -6.59 -0.68
CA ARG A 193 -4.40 -6.72 -2.12
C ARG A 193 -5.69 -6.75 -2.94
N ASP A 194 -6.73 -7.39 -2.41
CA ASP A 194 -7.95 -7.66 -3.17
C ASP A 194 -9.07 -6.63 -2.87
N GLU A 195 -8.80 -5.64 -2.02
CA GLU A 195 -9.71 -4.54 -1.72
C GLU A 195 -9.59 -3.38 -2.73
N PHE A 196 -10.72 -2.71 -2.98
CA PHE A 196 -10.86 -1.56 -3.91
C PHE A 196 -10.36 -1.84 -5.33
N GLY A 197 -10.49 -3.09 -5.77
CA GLY A 197 -10.06 -3.57 -7.08
C GLY A 197 -8.81 -4.44 -6.98
N THR A 198 -8.87 -5.63 -7.58
CA THR A 198 -7.77 -6.60 -7.59
C THR A 198 -6.63 -6.14 -8.50
N GLN A 199 -5.44 -6.73 -8.33
CA GLN A 199 -4.30 -6.50 -9.22
C GLN A 199 -4.68 -6.64 -10.70
N SER A 200 -5.32 -7.75 -11.09
CA SER A 200 -5.70 -8.01 -12.48
C SER A 200 -6.72 -6.99 -13.02
N TRP A 201 -7.61 -6.50 -12.16
CA TRP A 201 -8.56 -5.45 -12.53
C TRP A 201 -7.85 -4.14 -12.82
N TRP A 202 -6.94 -3.70 -11.95
CA TRP A 202 -6.14 -2.49 -12.14
C TRP A 202 -5.21 -2.60 -13.34
N THR A 203 -4.53 -3.74 -13.54
CA THR A 203 -3.70 -3.99 -14.73
C THR A 203 -4.51 -3.87 -16.02
N ARG A 204 -5.71 -4.46 -16.07
CA ARG A 204 -6.58 -4.34 -17.26
C ARG A 204 -7.02 -2.90 -17.48
N ARG A 205 -7.41 -2.19 -16.42
CA ARG A 205 -7.85 -0.79 -16.49
C ARG A 205 -6.74 0.13 -16.99
N VAL A 206 -5.53 0.02 -16.45
CA VAL A 206 -4.35 0.75 -16.92
C VAL A 206 -4.10 0.45 -18.40
N GLY A 207 -4.12 -0.82 -18.81
CA GLY A 207 -3.96 -1.19 -20.22
C GLY A 207 -5.02 -0.56 -21.13
N GLN A 208 -6.28 -0.51 -20.70
CA GLN A 208 -7.36 0.14 -21.46
C GLN A 208 -7.15 1.64 -21.60
N MET A 209 -6.74 2.33 -20.52
CA MET A 209 -6.46 3.77 -20.54
C MET A 209 -5.29 4.10 -21.47
N VAL A 210 -4.21 3.31 -21.40
CA VAL A 210 -3.04 3.47 -22.26
C VAL A 210 -3.40 3.27 -23.74
N LEU A 211 -4.21 2.26 -24.05
CA LEU A 211 -4.62 1.97 -25.43
C LEU A 211 -5.59 3.02 -25.99
N ALA A 212 -6.40 3.66 -25.14
CA ALA A 212 -7.35 4.70 -25.55
C ALA A 212 -6.66 5.97 -26.08
N ASN A 213 -5.46 6.28 -25.58
CA ASN A 213 -4.66 7.44 -26.02
C ASN A 213 -4.00 7.25 -27.40
N GLY A 214 -4.12 6.06 -28.00
CA GLY A 214 -3.54 5.76 -29.31
C GLY A 214 -2.13 5.16 -29.23
N ARG A 215 -1.77 4.36 -30.23
CA ARG A 215 -0.53 3.55 -30.23
C ARG A 215 0.77 4.39 -30.17
N GLY A 216 0.73 5.62 -30.67
CA GLY A 216 1.90 6.52 -30.70
C GLY A 216 2.21 7.18 -29.37
N GLU A 217 1.24 7.27 -28.46
CA GLU A 217 1.35 8.04 -27.21
C GLU A 217 1.92 7.23 -26.04
N PHE A 218 2.13 5.92 -26.21
CA PHE A 218 2.65 5.06 -25.14
C PHE A 218 4.07 5.46 -24.71
N TRP A 219 5.00 5.60 -25.65
CA TRP A 219 6.38 5.92 -25.31
C TRP A 219 6.54 7.34 -24.75
N PRO A 220 5.92 8.38 -25.36
CA PRO A 220 5.86 9.71 -24.76
C PRO A 220 5.35 9.68 -23.31
N MET A 221 4.23 9.01 -23.04
CA MET A 221 3.68 8.85 -21.69
C MET A 221 4.68 8.26 -20.69
N VAL A 222 5.44 7.24 -21.09
CA VAL A 222 6.42 6.59 -20.21
C VAL A 222 7.63 7.49 -19.95
N THR A 223 8.02 8.32 -20.92
CA THR A 223 9.23 9.15 -20.84
C THR A 223 9.01 10.59 -20.36
N SER A 224 7.76 11.05 -20.32
CA SER A 224 7.39 12.41 -19.90
C SER A 224 7.07 12.53 -18.40
N ALA A 225 7.15 11.42 -17.66
CA ALA A 225 6.90 11.33 -16.23
C ALA A 225 8.07 11.85 -15.37
#